data_AF-A0A3D5CIL7-F1
#
_entry.id   AF-A0A3D5CIL7-F1
#
_cell.length_a   1.000
_cell.length_b   1.000
_cell.length_c   1.000
_cell.angle_alpha   90.00
_cell.angle_beta   90.00
_cell.angle_gamma   90.00
#
_symmetry.space_group_name_H-M   'P 1'
#
loop_
_entity.id
_entity.type
_entity.pdbx_description
1 polymer ?
#
loop_
_entity_poly.entity_id
_entity_poly.type
_entity_poly.pdbx_seq_one_letter_code
_entity_poly.pdbx_strand_id
1 'polypeptide(L)' 'DEQTYAGRVRTAQTHVELIDAFLAHVREGEGASEAEAALIADVLADRAVAEALA' A
#
# COMPACT_ATOMS: atom_id res chain seq x y z
N ASP A 1 -11.04 3.59 -16.03
CA ASP A 1 -10.89 2.52 -15.02
C ASP A 1 -9.84 2.75 -13.95
N GLU A 2 -8.67 3.33 -14.24
CA GLU A 2 -7.61 3.63 -13.25
C GLU A 2 -8.06 4.50 -12.06
N GLN A 3 -9.15 5.26 -12.19
CA GLN A 3 -9.75 6.05 -11.11
C GLN A 3 -10.61 5.22 -10.14
N THR A 4 -10.95 3.98 -10.49
CA THR A 4 -11.68 3.05 -9.61
C THR A 4 -10.70 2.30 -8.71
N TYR A 5 -11.14 1.89 -7.52
CA TYR A 5 -10.33 1.03 -6.64
C TYR A 5 -9.78 -0.21 -7.39
N ALA A 6 -10.64 -0.90 -8.14
CA ALA A 6 -10.25 -2.07 -8.92
C ALA A 6 -9.21 -1.75 -10.00
N GLY A 7 -9.27 -0.56 -10.60
CA GLY A 7 -8.24 -0.07 -11.52
C GLY A 7 -6.91 0.15 -10.82
N ARG A 8 -6.90 0.88 -9.70
CA ARG A 8 -5.69 1.17 -8.91
C ARG A 8 -5.00 -0.11 -8.41
N VAL A 9 -5.77 -1.08 -7.92
CA VAL A 9 -5.23 -2.38 -7.47
C VAL A 9 -4.60 -3.15 -8.62
N ARG A 10 -5.20 -3.12 -9.82
CA ARG A 10 -4.66 -3.82 -10.99
C ARG A 10 -3.35 -3.20 -11.48
N THR A 11 -3.15 -1.90 -11.28
CA THR A 11 -1.94 -1.17 -11.70
C THR A 11 -0.84 -1.14 -10.64
N ALA A 12 -1.17 -1.41 -9.37
CA ALA A 12 -0.20 -1.41 -8.28
C ALA A 12 0.88 -2.49 -8.48
N GLN A 13 2.14 -2.07 -8.41
CA GLN A 13 3.32 -2.93 -8.57
C GLN A 13 3.94 -3.32 -7.24
N THR A 14 3.63 -2.58 -6.17
CA THR A 14 4.20 -2.74 -4.84
C THR A 14 3.13 -2.91 -3.77
N HIS A 15 3.50 -3.54 -2.65
CA HIS A 15 2.61 -3.63 -1.49
C HIS A 15 2.23 -2.24 -0.93
N VAL A 16 3.14 -1.26 -1.05
CA VAL A 16 2.87 0.14 -0.66
C VAL A 16 1.72 0.71 -1.48
N GLU A 17 1.77 0.57 -2.81
CA GLU A 17 0.71 1.05 -3.71
C GLU A 17 -0.62 0.32 -3.50
N LEU A 18 -0.58 -0.98 -3.17
CA LEU A 18 -1.78 -1.75 -2.84
C LEU A 18 -2.44 -1.23 -1.56
N ILE A 19 -1.65 -0.95 -0.51
CA ILE A 19 -2.15 -0.41 0.75
C ILE A 19 -2.71 1.00 0.55
N ASP A 20 -2.03 1.85 -0.22
CA ASP A 20 -2.50 3.21 -0.51
C ASP A 20 -3.81 3.19 -1.31
N ALA A 21 -3.91 2.35 -2.33
CA ALA A 21 -5.14 2.17 -3.11
C ALA A 21 -6.32 1.71 -2.24
N PHE A 22 -6.05 0.84 -1.25
CA PHE A 22 -7.04 0.39 -0.27
C PHE A 22 -7.45 1.52 0.69
N LEU A 23 -6.51 2.26 1.26
CA LEU A 23 -6.81 3.38 2.16
C LEU A 23 -7.66 4.44 1.45
N ALA A 24 -7.27 4.83 0.23
CA ALA A 24 -8.05 5.74 -0.60
C ALA A 24 -9.45 5.19 -0.94
N HIS A 25 -9.65 3.87 -0.96
CA HIS A 25 -10.97 3.29 -1.16
C HIS A 25 -11.86 3.41 0.08
N VAL A 26 -11.31 3.19 1.28
CA VAL A 26 -12.09 3.18 2.53
C VAL A 26 -12.20 4.56 3.19
N ARG A 27 -11.35 5.52 2.81
CA ARG A 27 -11.31 6.90 3.35
C ARG A 27 -11.71 7.96 2.32
N GLU A 28 -12.70 7.66 1.48
CA GLU A 28 -13.26 8.64 0.53
C GLU A 28 -12.22 9.32 -0.39
N GLY A 29 -11.14 8.61 -0.73
CA GLY A 29 -10.07 9.12 -1.60
C GLY A 29 -8.77 9.47 -0.86
N GLU A 30 -8.75 9.43 0.48
CA GLU A 30 -7.54 9.73 1.25
C GLU A 30 -6.64 8.49 1.41
N GLY A 31 -5.40 8.60 0.93
CA GLY A 31 -4.37 7.57 1.07
C GLY A 31 -3.73 7.52 2.46
N ALA A 32 -2.54 6.94 2.53
CA ALA A 32 -1.73 6.98 3.75
C ALA A 32 -1.26 8.42 4.03
N SER A 33 -1.38 8.88 5.28
CA SER A 33 -0.62 10.04 5.74
C SER A 33 0.88 9.77 5.72
N GLU A 34 1.71 10.81 5.77
CA GLU A 34 3.18 10.66 5.78
C GLU A 34 3.68 9.74 6.91
N ALA A 35 3.09 9.86 8.10
CA ALA A 35 3.42 9.01 9.25
C ALA A 35 3.00 7.55 9.04
N GLU A 36 1.83 7.32 8.44
CA GLU A 36 1.36 5.98 8.10
C GLU A 36 2.21 5.36 6.99
N ALA A 37 2.62 6.13 5.99
CA ALA A 37 3.49 5.68 4.91
C ALA A 37 4.85 5.24 5.43
N ALA A 38 5.44 5.99 6.38
CA ALA A 38 6.67 5.60 7.06
C ALA A 38 6.50 4.28 7.82
N LEU A 39 5.42 4.14 8.59
CA LEU A 39 5.13 2.90 9.33
C LEU A 39 4.92 1.70 8.39
N ILE A 40 4.21 1.88 7.29
CA ILE A 40 4.00 0.84 6.28
C ILE A 40 5.32 0.41 5.67
N ALA A 41 6.20 1.36 5.33
CA ALA A 41 7.52 1.06 4.77
C ALA A 41 8.38 0.24 5.75
N ASP A 42 8.41 0.63 7.03
CA ASP A 42 9.15 -0.07 8.07
C ASP A 42 8.67 -1.52 8.23
N VAL A 43 7.34 -1.73 8.34
CA VAL A 43 6.75 -3.06 8.49
C VAL A 43 7.01 -3.94 7.26
N LEU A 44 6.92 -3.38 6.05
CA LEU A 44 7.20 -4.12 4.82
C LEU A 44 8.68 -4.48 4.70
N ALA A 45 9.58 -3.61 5.15
CA ALA A 45 11.02 -3.89 5.18
C ALA A 45 11.33 -5.05 6.13
N ASP A 46 10.80 -5.00 7.36
CA ASP A 46 10.94 -6.07 8.35
C ASP A 46 10.43 -7.41 7.81
N ARG A 47 9.28 -7.37 7.11
CA ARG A 47 8.70 -8.57 6.52
C ARG A 47 9.52 -9.12 5.35
N ALA A 48 10.04 -8.26 4.48
CA ALA A 48 10.88 -8.68 3.37
C ALA A 48 12.16 -9.39 3.87
N VAL A 49 12.75 -8.91 4.97
CA VAL A 49 13.89 -9.58 5.63
C VAL A 49 13.48 -10.94 6.19
N ALA A 50 12.33 -11.03 6.88
CA ALA A 50 11.85 -12.29 7.43
C ALA A 50 11.57 -13.34 6.35
N GLU A 51 10.98 -12.94 5.22
CA GLU A 51 10.67 -13.83 4.09
C GLU A 51 11.93 -14.29 3.35
N ALA A 52 12.98 -13.47 3.30
CA ALA A 52 14.26 -13.86 2.70
C ALA A 52 15.06 -14.86 3.55
N LEU A 53 14.79 -14.93 4.86
CA LEU A 53 15.46 -15.81 5.82
C LEU A 53 14.70 -17.13 6.09
N ALA A 54 13.51 -17.30 5.54
CA ALA A 54 12.65 -18.48 5.69
C ALA A 54 12.88 -19.50 4.56
#